data_AF-A0A0F2HD53-F1
#
_entry.id   AF-A0A0F2HD53-F1
#
_cell.length_a   1.000
_cell.length_b   1.000
_cell.length_c   1.000
_cell.angle_alpha   90.00
_cell.angle_beta   90.00
_cell.angle_gamma   90.00
#
_symmetry.space_group_name_H-M   'P 1'
#
loop_
_entity.id
_entity.type
_entity.pdbx_description
1 polymer ?
#
loop_
_entity_poly.entity_id
_entity_poly.type
_entity_poly.pdbx_seq_one_letter_code
_entity_poly.pdbx_strand_id
1 'polypeptide(L)'
;MTTITKQQARKIQEVGLFTSTLRARSLVNMLTEELPKEAMPDKKGMERQTSSHAPIVRVTDLSKGGGDTVDMQIVHHLNKRPTMGDKKIAGRGESIDFTSFELGINQGRHQVDAGGKMTQQRTTHDLRKTARTLLGPYFNNLQDQVSIIHAAGARGDHFAIDSIVPQESHEEYAEIMVNDVLPPTHDRHFFGGDANSFEELDEADVFSMESVDNLNLFIEEMANPIQPIRFNGDELAGDEPFYLLNVTPRQWDSWKKTSSYKDWQMLVASALNRGRNFKHPVFSGECAMMGNILVRKYKGMPIRFNAGSTVKVSNNDKLATVSQKTAGTTIDRAMLMGGQALATAWGKTQSGNSFSIVEEKTDAGNRTEITIGWMNGVKKIRFADKTGRVNDHGIIVLDTAVKLGF
;
A
#
# COMPACT_ATOMS: atom_id res chain seq x y z
N MET A 1 -7.16 44.79 -5.03
CA MET A 1 -7.34 43.36 -5.35
C MET A 1 -6.22 42.97 -6.31
N THR A 2 -5.22 42.23 -5.82
CA THR A 2 -4.08 41.78 -6.63
C THR A 2 -4.56 40.75 -7.64
N THR A 3 -4.45 41.07 -8.92
CA THR A 3 -4.77 40.18 -10.04
C THR A 3 -3.78 39.02 -10.06
N ILE A 4 -4.21 37.87 -9.57
CA ILE A 4 -3.44 36.63 -9.63
C ILE A 4 -3.20 36.28 -11.11
N THR A 5 -1.95 36.08 -11.51
CA THR A 5 -1.64 35.73 -12.90
C THR A 5 -2.14 34.31 -13.22
N LYS A 6 -2.43 34.00 -14.50
CA LYS A 6 -2.90 32.66 -14.91
C LYS A 6 -1.96 31.53 -14.47
N GLN A 7 -0.66 31.78 -14.42
CA GLN A 7 0.34 30.83 -13.92
C GLN A 7 0.26 30.64 -12.41
N GLN A 8 0.07 31.72 -11.64
CA GLN A 8 -0.12 31.64 -10.19
C GLN A 8 -1.44 30.93 -9.84
N ALA A 9 -2.51 31.16 -10.61
CA ALA A 9 -3.78 30.46 -10.43
C ALA A 9 -3.67 28.96 -10.68
N ARG A 10 -2.96 28.54 -11.76
CA ARG A 10 -2.65 27.12 -12.01
C ARG A 10 -1.84 26.49 -10.89
N LYS A 11 -0.80 27.18 -10.39
CA LYS A 11 0.03 26.69 -9.28
C LYS A 11 -0.76 26.52 -7.98
N ILE A 12 -1.64 27.47 -7.65
CA ILE A 12 -2.53 27.36 -6.49
C ILE A 12 -3.51 26.19 -6.65
N GLN A 13 -4.00 25.96 -7.86
CA GLN A 13 -4.89 24.84 -8.17
C GLN A 13 -4.19 23.49 -8.11
N GLU A 14 -2.95 23.38 -8.61
CA GLU A 14 -2.13 22.18 -8.49
C GLU A 14 -1.84 21.83 -7.03
N VAL A 15 -1.46 22.83 -6.23
CA VAL A 15 -1.25 22.66 -4.78
C VAL A 15 -2.56 22.31 -4.08
N GLY A 16 -3.68 22.91 -4.49
CA GLY A 16 -5.00 22.60 -3.97
C GLY A 16 -5.45 21.17 -4.29
N LEU A 17 -5.23 20.70 -5.53
CA LEU A 17 -5.53 19.33 -5.94
C LEU A 17 -4.66 18.36 -5.16
N PHE A 18 -3.34 18.60 -5.09
CA PHE A 18 -2.42 17.79 -4.29
C PHE A 18 -2.81 17.73 -2.81
N THR A 19 -3.18 18.88 -2.23
CA THR A 19 -3.63 18.92 -0.83
C THR A 19 -4.96 18.18 -0.66
N SER A 20 -5.87 18.25 -1.64
CA SER A 20 -7.14 17.55 -1.61
C SER A 20 -6.99 16.04 -1.80
N THR A 21 -6.06 15.60 -2.66
CA THR A 21 -5.75 14.18 -2.85
C THR A 21 -5.12 13.64 -1.60
N LEU A 22 -4.18 14.34 -0.97
CA LEU A 22 -3.59 13.95 0.33
C LEU A 22 -4.59 13.91 1.49
N ARG A 23 -5.59 14.79 1.51
CA ARG A 23 -6.62 14.81 2.56
C ARG A 23 -7.74 13.80 2.33
N ALA A 24 -7.83 13.21 1.14
CA ALA A 24 -8.83 12.18 0.86
C ALA A 24 -8.58 10.95 1.74
N ARG A 25 -9.66 10.35 2.27
CA ARG A 25 -9.61 9.12 3.07
C ARG A 25 -9.42 7.88 2.18
N SER A 26 -8.32 7.86 1.42
CA SER A 26 -7.87 6.72 0.63
C SER A 26 -7.03 5.77 1.50
N LEU A 27 -6.90 4.51 1.09
CA LEU A 27 -6.09 3.54 1.83
C LEU A 27 -4.65 4.03 1.98
N VAL A 28 -4.07 4.58 0.91
CA VAL A 28 -2.69 5.07 0.95
C VAL A 28 -2.52 6.25 1.89
N ASN A 29 -3.47 7.19 1.91
CA ASN A 29 -3.36 8.36 2.77
C ASN A 29 -3.60 8.05 4.24
N MET A 30 -4.44 7.06 4.55
CA MET A 30 -4.64 6.61 5.93
C MET A 30 -3.40 5.89 6.48
N LEU A 31 -2.53 5.37 5.62
CA LEU A 31 -1.36 4.57 5.99
C LEU A 31 -0.03 5.28 5.72
N THR A 32 -0.07 6.54 5.30
CA THR A 32 1.09 7.42 5.17
C THR A 32 1.01 8.50 6.23
N GLU A 33 2.13 8.81 6.87
CA GLU A 33 2.20 9.95 7.78
C GLU A 33 2.50 11.27 7.06
N GLU A 34 2.29 12.38 7.75
CA GLU A 34 2.85 13.66 7.32
C GLU A 34 4.38 13.59 7.38
N LEU A 35 5.06 14.26 6.44
CA LEU A 35 6.51 14.43 6.50
C LEU A 35 6.90 15.15 7.80
N PRO A 36 8.01 14.77 8.47
CA PRO A 36 8.48 15.45 9.67
C PRO A 36 8.59 16.97 9.41
N LYS A 37 7.93 17.80 10.23
CA LYS A 37 7.93 19.26 10.09
C LYS A 37 9.25 19.91 10.53
N GLU A 38 10.05 19.19 11.31
CA GLU A 38 11.36 19.65 11.75
C GLU A 38 12.45 19.03 10.87
N ALA A 39 13.17 19.89 10.17
CA ALA A 39 14.44 19.52 9.55
C ALA A 39 15.40 19.12 10.68
N MET A 40 15.61 17.82 10.88
CA MET A 40 16.69 17.36 11.74
C MET A 40 18.02 17.82 11.11
N PRO A 41 18.79 18.69 11.77
CA PRO A 41 19.88 19.45 11.14
C PRO A 41 21.09 18.61 10.69
N ASP A 42 21.06 17.28 10.84
CA ASP A 42 22.24 16.43 10.73
C ASP A 42 22.08 15.16 9.86
N LYS A 43 21.01 15.04 9.07
CA LYS A 43 20.84 13.89 8.15
C LYS A 43 20.36 14.31 6.77
N LYS A 44 21.29 14.77 5.93
CA LYS A 44 21.09 14.91 4.48
C LYS A 44 20.51 13.60 3.91
N GLY A 45 19.24 13.62 3.49
CA GLY A 45 18.54 12.49 2.85
C GLY A 45 17.30 11.97 3.61
N MET A 46 17.28 12.01 4.95
CA MET A 46 16.13 11.56 5.74
C MET A 46 15.02 12.60 5.89
N GLU A 47 15.28 13.87 5.54
CA GLU A 47 14.34 14.99 5.60
C GLU A 47 13.14 14.87 4.63
N ARG A 48 13.12 13.86 3.77
CA ARG A 48 12.13 13.71 2.68
C ARG A 48 11.38 12.39 2.67
N GLN A 49 11.54 11.61 3.72
CA GLN A 49 10.83 10.36 3.94
C GLN A 49 9.82 10.56 5.08
N THR A 50 8.63 9.96 4.96
CA THR A 50 7.72 9.86 6.11
C THR A 50 8.32 8.94 7.17
N SER A 51 7.79 8.97 8.39
CA SER A 51 8.30 8.16 9.50
C SER A 51 8.55 6.70 9.08
N SER A 52 9.68 6.17 9.52
CA SER A 52 10.07 4.77 9.30
C SER A 52 9.08 3.76 9.89
N HIS A 53 8.13 4.19 10.72
CA HIS A 53 7.17 3.29 11.38
C HIS A 53 5.78 3.32 10.74
N ALA A 54 5.58 4.16 9.72
CA ALA A 54 4.35 4.19 8.94
C ALA A 54 4.28 2.96 8.01
N PRO A 55 3.10 2.37 7.77
CA PRO A 55 2.99 1.23 6.86
C PRO A 55 3.41 1.54 5.44
N ILE A 56 3.09 2.74 4.94
CA ILE A 56 3.52 3.20 3.63
C ILE A 56 4.51 4.34 3.83
N VAL A 57 5.73 4.16 3.33
CA VAL A 57 6.78 5.17 3.36
C VAL A 57 6.69 6.02 2.10
N ARG A 58 6.42 7.30 2.24
CA ARG A 58 6.44 8.26 1.14
C ARG A 58 7.80 8.92 1.03
N VAL A 59 8.44 8.78 -0.13
CA VAL A 59 9.74 9.40 -0.43
C VAL A 59 9.54 10.53 -1.44
N THR A 60 10.08 11.70 -1.13
CA THR A 60 9.98 12.92 -1.97
C THR A 60 11.35 13.41 -2.45
N ASP A 61 12.38 12.58 -2.41
CA ASP A 61 13.78 13.01 -2.59
C ASP A 61 14.14 13.50 -4.00
N LEU A 62 13.44 13.00 -5.03
CA LEU A 62 13.57 13.47 -6.43
C LEU A 62 13.08 14.90 -6.66
N SER A 63 12.70 15.61 -5.59
CA SER A 63 12.39 17.02 -5.63
C SER A 63 13.60 17.95 -5.88
N LYS A 64 14.86 17.54 -5.68
CA LYS A 64 16.02 18.44 -5.88
C LYS A 64 17.03 18.00 -6.94
N GLY A 65 17.06 16.73 -7.34
CA GLY A 65 17.93 16.22 -8.40
C GLY A 65 17.12 15.51 -9.48
N GLY A 66 17.58 15.57 -10.74
CA GLY A 66 16.99 14.77 -11.82
C GLY A 66 17.32 13.30 -11.62
N GLY A 67 16.31 12.43 -11.78
CA GLY A 67 16.42 10.97 -11.66
C GLY A 67 15.04 10.34 -11.76
N ASP A 68 14.99 9.09 -12.19
CA ASP A 68 13.79 8.26 -12.35
C ASP A 68 13.70 7.15 -11.27
N THR A 69 14.71 7.05 -10.41
CA THR A 69 14.85 6.02 -9.38
C THR A 69 15.11 6.62 -8.00
N VAL A 70 14.58 5.96 -6.98
CA VAL A 70 14.75 6.30 -5.56
C VAL A 70 15.35 5.11 -4.83
N ASP A 71 16.46 5.33 -4.15
CA ASP A 71 17.15 4.29 -3.39
C ASP A 71 16.87 4.44 -1.89
N MET A 72 16.50 3.33 -1.25
CA MET A 72 16.43 3.19 0.20
C MET A 72 17.44 2.16 0.65
N GLN A 73 18.20 2.46 1.70
CA GLN A 73 19.17 1.52 2.28
C GLN A 73 18.75 1.14 3.70
N ILE A 74 18.88 -0.15 4.03
CA ILE A 74 18.75 -0.65 5.40
C ILE A 74 20.11 -1.15 5.88
N VAL A 75 20.36 -0.89 7.16
CA VAL A 75 21.51 -1.39 7.92
C VAL A 75 21.07 -2.59 8.74
N HIS A 76 21.78 -3.71 8.60
CA HIS A 76 21.47 -4.93 9.36
C HIS A 76 21.94 -4.85 10.82
N HIS A 77 21.18 -5.48 11.73
CA HIS A 77 21.57 -5.62 13.13
C HIS A 77 22.82 -6.50 13.29
N LEU A 78 23.66 -6.20 14.28
CA LEU A 78 24.82 -7.01 14.64
C LEU A 78 24.38 -8.33 15.30
N ASN A 79 24.87 -9.47 14.82
CA ASN A 79 24.43 -10.79 15.27
C ASN A 79 25.57 -11.76 15.63
N LYS A 80 26.84 -11.33 15.57
CA LYS A 80 27.95 -12.17 16.01
C LYS A 80 27.96 -12.30 17.53
N ARG A 81 28.35 -13.49 17.98
CA ARG A 81 28.48 -13.79 19.41
C ARG A 81 29.53 -12.88 20.06
N PRO A 82 29.28 -12.35 21.27
CA PRO A 82 30.27 -11.58 21.99
C PRO A 82 31.53 -12.42 22.28
N THR A 83 32.68 -11.76 22.31
CA THR A 83 33.94 -12.40 22.71
C THR A 83 34.07 -12.28 24.23
N MET A 84 34.05 -13.42 24.93
CA MET A 84 34.12 -13.48 26.41
C MET A 84 35.52 -13.83 26.91
N GLY A 85 35.92 -13.25 28.05
CA GLY A 85 37.20 -13.47 28.72
C GLY A 85 38.39 -12.83 28.02
N ASP A 86 39.61 -13.31 28.30
CA ASP A 86 40.88 -12.79 27.73
C ASP A 86 41.13 -13.21 26.26
N LYS A 87 40.07 -13.65 25.55
CA LYS A 87 40.18 -14.05 24.15
C LYS A 87 40.43 -12.82 23.29
N LYS A 88 41.48 -12.89 22.44
CA LYS A 88 41.85 -11.80 21.53
C LYS A 88 40.66 -11.39 20.65
N ILE A 89 40.28 -10.11 20.74
CA ILE A 89 39.14 -9.54 20.03
C ILE A 89 39.44 -9.24 18.55
N ALA A 90 40.72 -9.02 18.20
CA ALA A 90 41.15 -8.74 16.85
C ALA A 90 40.83 -9.93 15.91
N GLY A 91 40.10 -9.66 14.83
CA GLY A 91 39.62 -10.66 13.87
C GLY A 91 38.25 -11.26 14.17
N ARG A 92 37.65 -10.95 15.33
CA ARG A 92 36.29 -11.37 15.72
C ARG A 92 35.24 -10.28 15.56
N GLY A 93 35.64 -9.14 14.98
CA GLY A 93 34.76 -8.04 14.65
C GLY A 93 33.68 -8.43 13.64
N GLU A 94 32.57 -7.71 13.69
CA GLU A 94 31.48 -7.79 12.73
C GLU A 94 31.50 -6.54 11.85
N SER A 95 31.28 -6.74 10.55
CA SER A 95 31.13 -5.63 9.60
C SER A 95 29.67 -5.19 9.55
N ILE A 96 29.46 -3.91 9.26
CA ILE A 96 28.13 -3.36 9.03
C ILE A 96 27.79 -3.61 7.56
N ASP A 97 26.77 -4.43 7.31
CA ASP A 97 26.29 -4.75 5.96
C ASP A 97 25.09 -3.87 5.60
N PHE A 98 25.09 -3.38 4.35
CA PHE A 98 24.02 -2.56 3.78
C PHE A 98 23.29 -3.33 2.69
N THR A 99 21.97 -3.15 2.59
CA THR A 99 21.17 -3.66 1.47
C THR A 99 20.37 -2.52 0.88
N SER A 100 20.43 -2.35 -0.43
CA SER A 100 19.71 -1.33 -1.18
C SER A 100 18.38 -1.86 -1.72
N PHE A 101 17.42 -0.95 -1.82
CA PHE A 101 16.12 -1.12 -2.44
C PHE A 101 15.90 0.04 -3.41
N GLU A 102 15.65 -0.27 -4.68
CA GLU A 102 15.43 0.73 -5.72
C GLU A 102 13.95 0.78 -6.10
N LEU A 103 13.41 1.99 -6.28
CA LEU A 103 12.03 2.27 -6.66
C LEU A 103 11.99 3.21 -7.87
N GLY A 104 11.41 2.77 -8.99
CA GLY A 104 11.21 3.60 -10.17
C GLY A 104 9.96 4.48 -10.08
N ILE A 105 10.00 5.64 -10.72
CA ILE A 105 8.86 6.54 -10.94
C ILE A 105 8.60 6.75 -12.42
N ASN A 106 7.34 6.94 -12.81
CA ASN A 106 6.99 7.30 -14.19
C ASN A 106 5.87 8.36 -14.22
N GLN A 107 5.65 8.95 -15.39
CA GLN A 107 4.60 9.94 -15.62
C GLN A 107 3.28 9.28 -16.01
N GLY A 108 2.24 9.54 -15.21
CA GLY A 108 0.85 9.24 -15.56
C GLY A 108 0.12 10.50 -16.03
N ARG A 109 -0.79 10.33 -17.01
CA ARG A 109 -1.64 11.40 -17.52
C ARG A 109 -3.04 10.88 -17.78
N HIS A 110 -4.05 11.68 -17.43
CA HIS A 110 -5.44 11.39 -17.77
C HIS A 110 -6.18 12.66 -18.17
N GLN A 111 -6.99 12.58 -19.22
CA GLN A 111 -7.64 13.71 -19.87
C GLN A 111 -9.15 13.50 -19.94
N VAL A 112 -9.90 14.55 -19.62
CA VAL A 112 -11.36 14.58 -19.69
C VAL A 112 -11.79 15.72 -20.59
N ASP A 113 -12.60 15.41 -21.60
CA ASP A 113 -13.26 16.41 -22.45
C ASP A 113 -14.48 16.98 -21.70
N ALA A 114 -14.46 18.27 -21.40
CA ALA A 114 -15.56 18.99 -20.75
C ALA A 114 -16.69 19.39 -21.73
N GLY A 115 -16.66 18.85 -22.96
CA GLY A 115 -17.68 19.02 -23.97
C GLY A 115 -17.58 20.34 -24.75
N GLY A 116 -18.32 20.41 -25.86
CA GLY A 116 -18.36 21.58 -26.72
C GLY A 116 -19.21 22.74 -26.18
N LYS A 117 -19.11 23.92 -26.82
CA LYS A 117 -19.86 25.14 -26.45
C LYS A 117 -21.37 24.91 -26.31
N MET A 118 -21.98 24.18 -27.24
CA MET A 118 -23.41 23.87 -27.20
C MET A 118 -23.78 22.93 -26.05
N THR A 119 -22.92 21.97 -25.71
CA THR A 119 -23.16 21.06 -24.58
C THR A 119 -23.11 21.82 -23.27
N GLN A 120 -22.11 22.69 -23.09
CA GLN A 120 -22.01 23.56 -21.91
C GLN A 120 -23.18 24.53 -21.76
N GLN A 121 -23.75 25.01 -22.87
CA GLN A 121 -24.93 25.90 -22.84
C GLN A 121 -26.24 25.13 -22.59
N ARG A 122 -26.33 23.87 -23.04
CA ARG A 122 -27.51 23.00 -22.81
C ARG A 122 -27.58 22.48 -21.38
N THR A 123 -26.44 22.27 -20.73
CA THR A 123 -26.38 21.78 -19.35
C THR A 123 -26.37 22.93 -18.36
N THR A 124 -27.21 22.87 -17.32
CA THR A 124 -27.21 23.84 -16.22
C THR A 124 -25.95 23.74 -15.34
N HIS A 125 -25.24 22.61 -15.39
CA HIS A 125 -24.02 22.36 -14.64
C HIS A 125 -22.77 22.84 -15.40
N ASP A 126 -21.84 23.47 -14.68
CA ASP A 126 -20.54 23.86 -15.21
C ASP A 126 -19.64 22.62 -15.41
N LEU A 127 -19.70 22.04 -16.61
CA LEU A 127 -18.99 20.80 -16.98
C LEU A 127 -17.48 20.87 -16.71
N ARG A 128 -16.86 22.06 -16.78
CA ARG A 128 -15.43 22.22 -16.47
C ARG A 128 -15.16 22.05 -14.98
N LYS A 129 -15.99 22.63 -14.11
CA LYS A 129 -15.87 22.44 -12.65
C LYS A 129 -16.17 21.01 -12.24
N THR A 130 -17.14 20.37 -12.88
CA THR A 130 -17.47 18.97 -12.65
C THR A 130 -16.30 18.06 -13.04
N ALA A 131 -15.74 18.23 -14.24
CA ALA A 131 -14.58 17.45 -14.70
C ALA A 131 -13.39 17.57 -13.73
N ARG A 132 -13.06 18.80 -13.28
CA ARG A 132 -11.99 19.01 -12.28
C ARG A 132 -12.28 18.31 -10.95
N THR A 133 -13.52 18.33 -10.49
CA THR A 133 -13.91 17.67 -9.23
C THR A 133 -13.79 16.15 -9.32
N LEU A 134 -14.04 15.55 -10.49
CA LEU A 134 -13.97 14.10 -10.70
C LEU A 134 -12.53 13.57 -10.87
N LEU A 135 -11.61 14.41 -11.35
CA LEU A 135 -10.22 14.03 -11.60
C LEU A 135 -9.42 13.74 -10.31
N GLY A 136 -9.73 14.42 -9.19
CA GLY A 136 -9.10 14.13 -7.90
C GLY A 136 -9.40 12.73 -7.36
N PRO A 137 -10.70 12.36 -7.20
CA PRO A 137 -11.11 11.01 -6.83
C PRO A 137 -10.60 9.92 -7.77
N TYR A 138 -10.57 10.17 -9.09
CA TYR A 138 -10.02 9.23 -10.07
C TYR A 138 -8.57 8.84 -9.73
N PHE A 139 -7.71 9.83 -9.47
CA PHE A 139 -6.33 9.57 -9.11
C PHE A 139 -6.21 8.77 -7.79
N ASN A 140 -7.00 9.14 -6.77
CA ASN A 140 -6.97 8.44 -5.49
C ASN A 140 -7.39 6.96 -5.63
N ASN A 141 -8.41 6.68 -6.46
CA ASN A 141 -8.85 5.32 -6.73
C ASN A 141 -7.78 4.51 -7.46
N LEU A 142 -7.12 5.11 -8.45
CA LEU A 142 -5.99 4.48 -9.16
C LEU A 142 -4.85 4.17 -8.20
N GLN A 143 -4.47 5.13 -7.36
CA GLN A 143 -3.37 4.96 -6.40
C GLN A 143 -3.67 3.86 -5.37
N ASP A 144 -4.92 3.78 -4.88
CA ASP A 144 -5.35 2.72 -3.97
C ASP A 144 -5.31 1.35 -4.66
N GLN A 145 -5.80 1.24 -5.91
CA GLN A 145 -5.75 -0.02 -6.68
C GLN A 145 -4.30 -0.49 -6.88
N VAL A 146 -3.41 0.40 -7.36
CA VAL A 146 -1.97 0.10 -7.55
C VAL A 146 -1.32 -0.35 -6.24
N SER A 147 -1.62 0.33 -5.13
CA SER A 147 -1.03 0.00 -3.82
C SER A 147 -1.52 -1.35 -3.28
N ILE A 148 -2.82 -1.66 -3.45
CA ILE A 148 -3.40 -2.96 -3.09
C ILE A 148 -2.76 -4.08 -3.91
N ILE A 149 -2.58 -3.89 -5.22
CA ILE A 149 -1.95 -4.90 -6.09
C ILE A 149 -0.49 -5.14 -5.68
N HIS A 150 0.29 -4.07 -5.45
CA HIS A 150 1.66 -4.22 -4.98
C HIS A 150 1.72 -4.91 -3.62
N ALA A 151 0.85 -4.53 -2.67
CA ALA A 151 0.80 -5.15 -1.35
C ALA A 151 0.41 -6.63 -1.41
N ALA A 152 -0.57 -7.00 -2.23
CA ALA A 152 -0.99 -8.38 -2.41
C ALA A 152 0.02 -9.20 -3.24
N GLY A 153 0.87 -8.54 -4.03
CA GLY A 153 1.83 -9.19 -4.90
C GLY A 153 1.23 -9.89 -6.12
N ALA A 154 -0.03 -9.57 -6.45
CA ALA A 154 -0.75 -10.08 -7.62
C ALA A 154 -1.96 -9.19 -7.92
N ARG A 155 -2.40 -9.14 -9.19
CA ARG A 155 -3.58 -8.35 -9.61
C ARG A 155 -4.92 -9.01 -9.25
N GLY A 156 -4.96 -10.35 -9.29
CA GLY A 156 -6.20 -11.12 -9.19
C GLY A 156 -7.11 -10.97 -10.42
N ASP A 157 -8.19 -11.75 -10.46
CA ASP A 157 -9.11 -11.87 -11.59
C ASP A 157 -10.30 -10.92 -11.51
N HIS A 158 -10.50 -10.29 -10.35
CA HIS A 158 -11.65 -9.41 -10.15
C HIS A 158 -11.54 -8.17 -11.05
N PHE A 159 -12.53 -8.01 -11.92
CA PHE A 159 -12.66 -6.88 -12.82
C PHE A 159 -14.10 -6.38 -12.83
N ALA A 160 -14.28 -5.13 -12.41
CA ALA A 160 -15.57 -4.44 -12.36
C ALA A 160 -15.48 -3.11 -13.13
N ILE A 161 -16.62 -2.47 -13.40
CA ILE A 161 -16.71 -1.23 -14.20
C ILE A 161 -15.89 -0.08 -13.58
N ASP A 162 -15.72 -0.08 -12.25
CA ASP A 162 -14.94 0.89 -11.49
C ASP A 162 -13.45 0.52 -11.34
N SER A 163 -13.04 -0.64 -11.86
CA SER A 163 -11.63 -1.04 -11.89
C SER A 163 -10.89 -0.25 -12.98
N ILE A 164 -9.92 0.56 -12.56
CA ILE A 164 -9.12 1.40 -13.46
C ILE A 164 -7.90 0.61 -13.95
N VAL A 165 -7.29 -0.18 -13.07
CA VAL A 165 -6.13 -1.01 -13.43
C VAL A 165 -6.60 -2.25 -14.22
N PRO A 166 -6.09 -2.46 -15.45
CA PRO A 166 -6.47 -3.60 -16.28
C PRO A 166 -5.96 -4.93 -15.70
N GLN A 167 -6.34 -6.04 -16.35
CA GLN A 167 -5.82 -7.37 -16.02
C GLN A 167 -4.34 -7.51 -16.41
N GLU A 168 -3.63 -8.47 -15.81
CA GLU A 168 -2.19 -8.68 -16.02
C GLU A 168 -1.83 -9.00 -17.50
N SER A 169 -2.78 -9.53 -18.28
CA SER A 169 -2.60 -9.83 -19.71
C SER A 169 -2.64 -8.60 -20.62
N HIS A 170 -3.08 -7.44 -20.12
CA HIS A 170 -3.20 -6.23 -20.93
C HIS A 170 -1.85 -5.54 -21.11
N GLU A 171 -1.57 -5.03 -22.30
CA GLU A 171 -0.29 -4.41 -22.67
C GLU A 171 0.07 -3.22 -21.75
N GLU A 172 -0.93 -2.40 -21.41
CA GLU A 172 -0.76 -1.23 -20.54
C GLU A 172 -0.54 -1.57 -19.06
N TYR A 173 -0.71 -2.82 -18.62
CA TYR A 173 -0.62 -3.17 -17.19
C TYR A 173 0.77 -2.88 -16.61
N ALA A 174 1.83 -3.30 -17.32
CA ALA A 174 3.20 -3.06 -16.88
C ALA A 174 3.54 -1.56 -16.86
N GLU A 175 3.01 -0.79 -17.81
CA GLU A 175 3.22 0.66 -17.87
C GLU A 175 2.53 1.39 -16.71
N ILE A 176 1.32 0.97 -16.33
CA ILE A 176 0.57 1.56 -15.22
C ILE A 176 1.22 1.24 -13.87
N MET A 177 1.72 0.01 -13.69
CA MET A 177 2.33 -0.40 -12.41
C MET A 177 3.72 0.21 -12.20
N VAL A 178 4.43 0.57 -13.28
CA VAL A 178 5.79 1.15 -13.31
C VAL A 178 6.88 0.20 -12.78
N ASN A 179 6.65 -0.41 -11.63
CA ASN A 179 7.53 -1.39 -11.00
C ASN A 179 6.91 -2.78 -11.08
N ASP A 180 7.77 -3.81 -11.07
CA ASP A 180 7.32 -5.19 -11.07
C ASP A 180 6.49 -5.53 -9.82
N VAL A 181 5.38 -6.22 -10.04
CA VAL A 181 4.54 -6.76 -8.96
C VAL A 181 5.10 -8.12 -8.56
N LEU A 182 5.64 -8.20 -7.34
CA LEU A 182 6.29 -9.40 -6.84
C LEU A 182 5.39 -10.17 -5.86
N PRO A 183 5.27 -11.51 -6.02
CA PRO A 183 4.42 -12.34 -5.16
C PRO A 183 5.02 -12.44 -3.76
N PRO A 184 4.21 -12.55 -2.69
CA PRO A 184 4.71 -12.61 -1.31
C PRO A 184 5.82 -13.66 -1.16
N THR A 185 6.86 -13.34 -0.39
CA THR A 185 7.95 -14.29 -0.11
C THR A 185 7.41 -15.47 0.67
N HIS A 186 8.00 -16.66 0.52
CA HIS A 186 7.53 -17.90 1.15
C HIS A 186 7.27 -17.75 2.67
N ASP A 187 8.16 -17.09 3.41
CA ASP A 187 8.02 -16.90 4.88
C ASP A 187 6.97 -15.85 5.27
N ARG A 188 6.25 -15.29 4.29
CA ARG A 188 5.27 -14.20 4.42
C ARG A 188 3.97 -14.53 3.69
N HIS A 189 3.77 -15.79 3.31
CA HIS A 189 2.58 -16.28 2.63
C HIS A 189 1.91 -17.34 3.53
N PHE A 190 0.72 -17.03 4.00
CA PHE A 190 -0.09 -17.87 4.87
C PHE A 190 -1.36 -18.29 4.17
N PHE A 191 -1.92 -19.40 4.64
CA PHE A 191 -3.14 -20.00 4.13
C PHE A 191 -4.14 -20.17 5.28
N GLY A 192 -5.43 -20.10 4.97
CA GLY A 192 -6.50 -20.43 5.92
C GLY A 192 -6.61 -21.94 6.16
N GLY A 193 -7.27 -22.31 7.25
CA GLY A 193 -7.56 -23.71 7.59
C GLY A 193 -6.31 -24.57 7.77
N ASP A 194 -6.28 -25.72 7.09
CA ASP A 194 -5.19 -26.72 7.20
C ASP A 194 -4.30 -26.79 5.94
N ALA A 195 -4.54 -25.95 4.94
CA ALA A 195 -3.74 -25.86 3.73
C ALA A 195 -2.30 -25.40 4.03
N ASN A 196 -1.31 -26.08 3.42
CA ASN A 196 0.12 -25.74 3.56
C ASN A 196 0.68 -25.08 2.29
N SER A 197 -0.11 -25.03 1.22
CA SER A 197 0.27 -24.45 -0.07
C SER A 197 -0.95 -23.86 -0.79
N PHE A 198 -0.70 -23.02 -1.80
CA PHE A 198 -1.74 -22.28 -2.50
C PHE A 198 -2.72 -23.18 -3.26
N GLU A 199 -2.21 -24.25 -3.86
CA GLU A 199 -2.98 -25.24 -4.62
C GLU A 199 -3.83 -26.17 -3.76
N GLU A 200 -3.50 -26.30 -2.46
CA GLU A 200 -4.22 -27.16 -1.51
C GLU A 200 -5.45 -26.49 -0.91
N LEU A 201 -5.62 -25.18 -1.09
CA LEU A 201 -6.77 -24.43 -0.56
C LEU A 201 -8.10 -24.97 -1.12
N ASP A 202 -8.98 -25.38 -0.21
CA ASP A 202 -10.31 -25.90 -0.50
C ASP A 202 -11.43 -25.00 0.06
N GLU A 203 -12.70 -25.39 -0.13
CA GLU A 203 -13.84 -24.56 0.31
C GLU A 203 -14.00 -24.44 1.84
N ALA A 204 -13.35 -25.29 2.64
CA ALA A 204 -13.38 -25.28 4.09
C ALA A 204 -12.33 -24.33 4.70
N ASP A 205 -11.29 -23.99 3.95
CA ASP A 205 -10.21 -23.06 4.34
C ASP A 205 -10.64 -21.58 4.37
N VAL A 206 -11.71 -21.31 5.10
CA VAL A 206 -12.30 -19.97 5.24
C VAL A 206 -11.57 -19.13 6.28
N PHE A 207 -11.65 -17.82 6.12
CA PHE A 207 -11.11 -16.89 7.11
C PHE A 207 -11.83 -17.02 8.46
N SER A 208 -11.06 -17.39 9.50
CA SER A 208 -11.56 -17.69 10.85
C SER A 208 -10.74 -16.98 11.93
N MET A 209 -11.18 -17.09 13.18
CA MET A 209 -10.44 -16.58 14.34
C MET A 209 -9.07 -17.24 14.50
N GLU A 210 -9.01 -18.55 14.27
CA GLU A 210 -7.77 -19.33 14.33
C GLU A 210 -6.73 -18.84 13.33
N SER A 211 -7.15 -18.41 12.13
CA SER A 211 -6.24 -17.82 11.15
C SER A 211 -5.57 -16.54 11.67
N VAL A 212 -6.28 -15.73 12.46
CA VAL A 212 -5.74 -14.50 13.05
C VAL A 212 -4.83 -14.82 14.24
N ASP A 213 -5.18 -15.81 15.06
CA ASP A 213 -4.35 -16.29 16.17
C ASP A 213 -3.02 -16.86 15.69
N ASN A 214 -3.04 -17.70 14.66
CA ASN A 214 -1.83 -18.27 14.07
C ASN A 214 -0.92 -17.17 13.50
N LEU A 215 -1.49 -16.13 12.88
CA LEU A 215 -0.71 -14.97 12.45
C LEU A 215 -0.10 -14.22 13.64
N ASN A 216 -0.83 -14.03 14.73
CA ASN A 216 -0.31 -13.33 15.91
C ASN A 216 0.84 -14.12 16.55
N LEU A 217 0.66 -15.44 16.74
CA LEU A 217 1.71 -16.33 17.27
C LEU A 217 2.95 -16.31 16.38
N PHE A 218 2.77 -16.39 15.06
CA PHE A 218 3.89 -16.33 14.13
C PHE A 218 4.66 -15.01 14.27
N ILE A 219 3.97 -13.87 14.30
CA ILE A 219 4.61 -12.56 14.43
C ILE A 219 5.41 -12.45 15.74
N GLU A 220 4.93 -13.03 16.83
CA GLU A 220 5.60 -13.02 18.14
C GLU A 220 6.84 -13.92 18.18
N GLU A 221 6.85 -15.04 17.44
CA GLU A 221 7.96 -16.01 17.42
C GLU A 221 9.03 -15.70 16.34
N MET A 222 8.78 -14.76 15.45
CA MET A 222 9.68 -14.44 14.33
C MET A 222 11.07 -13.97 14.80
N ALA A 223 12.11 -14.63 14.29
CA ALA A 223 13.51 -14.26 14.56
C ALA A 223 13.86 -12.82 14.12
N ASN A 224 13.24 -12.35 13.04
CA ASN A 224 13.29 -10.96 12.59
C ASN A 224 11.84 -10.45 12.53
N PRO A 225 11.30 -9.89 13.62
CA PRO A 225 9.91 -9.48 13.68
C PRO A 225 9.65 -8.35 12.69
N ILE A 226 8.45 -8.35 12.12
CA ILE A 226 7.98 -7.21 11.34
C ILE A 226 7.87 -6.02 12.28
N GLN A 227 8.28 -4.84 11.83
CA GLN A 227 8.13 -3.64 12.64
C GLN A 227 6.63 -3.36 12.85
N PRO A 228 6.16 -3.14 14.09
CA PRO A 228 4.77 -2.77 14.31
C PRO A 228 4.50 -1.38 13.76
N ILE A 229 3.22 -1.11 13.49
CA ILE A 229 2.78 0.20 13.05
C ILE A 229 2.91 1.16 14.23
N ARG A 230 3.53 2.31 14.01
CA ARG A 230 3.49 3.43 14.98
C ARG A 230 3.09 4.68 14.26
N PHE A 231 1.94 5.22 14.67
CA PHE A 231 1.46 6.49 14.16
C PHE A 231 1.78 7.65 15.10
N ASN A 232 1.94 8.85 14.56
CA ASN A 232 2.17 10.06 15.33
C ASN A 232 0.94 10.39 16.19
N GLY A 233 1.16 10.58 17.50
CA GLY A 233 0.11 10.77 18.50
C GLY A 233 -0.43 9.47 19.10
N ASP A 234 0.14 8.31 18.75
CA ASP A 234 -0.14 7.06 19.45
C ASP A 234 0.79 6.89 20.66
N GLU A 235 0.31 7.29 21.83
CA GLU A 235 1.05 7.19 23.10
C GLU A 235 1.29 5.74 23.54
N LEU A 236 0.47 4.79 23.06
CA LEU A 236 0.55 3.38 23.43
C LEU A 236 1.39 2.55 22.43
N ALA A 237 2.02 3.18 21.43
CA ALA A 237 2.81 2.50 20.41
C ALA A 237 4.05 1.73 20.94
N GLY A 238 4.49 2.05 22.16
CA GLY A 238 5.59 1.35 22.85
C GLY A 238 5.12 0.13 23.64
N ASP A 239 3.97 0.24 24.31
CA ASP A 239 3.45 -0.77 25.24
C ASP A 239 2.49 -1.76 24.55
N GLU A 240 1.64 -1.26 23.63
CA GLU A 240 0.66 -2.02 22.86
C GLU A 240 0.87 -1.80 21.35
N PRO A 241 1.91 -2.44 20.76
CA PRO A 241 2.16 -2.39 19.33
C PRO A 241 1.03 -3.09 18.56
N PHE A 242 0.71 -2.60 17.36
CA PHE A 242 -0.30 -3.25 16.53
C PHE A 242 0.09 -3.36 15.06
N TYR A 243 -0.57 -4.28 14.36
CA TYR A 243 -0.47 -4.53 12.92
C TYR A 243 -1.85 -4.35 12.28
N LEU A 244 -1.90 -4.05 10.98
CA LEU A 244 -3.17 -3.84 10.26
C LEU A 244 -3.40 -4.98 9.27
N LEU A 245 -4.39 -5.83 9.53
CA LEU A 245 -4.87 -6.84 8.58
C LEU A 245 -6.02 -6.28 7.74
N ASN A 246 -5.73 -5.95 6.48
CA ASN A 246 -6.75 -5.53 5.51
C ASN A 246 -7.39 -6.76 4.87
N VAL A 247 -8.70 -6.94 5.09
CA VAL A 247 -9.46 -8.08 4.57
C VAL A 247 -10.52 -7.65 3.56
N THR A 248 -10.83 -8.54 2.61
CA THR A 248 -11.90 -8.29 1.64
C THR A 248 -13.27 -8.32 2.32
N PRO A 249 -14.32 -7.72 1.70
CA PRO A 249 -15.68 -7.82 2.23
C PRO A 249 -16.20 -9.26 2.39
N ARG A 250 -15.74 -10.20 1.55
CA ARG A 250 -16.15 -11.62 1.64
C ARG A 250 -15.44 -12.31 2.79
N GLN A 251 -14.14 -12.09 2.98
CA GLN A 251 -13.41 -12.58 4.15
C GLN A 251 -14.01 -12.04 5.45
N TRP A 252 -14.36 -10.75 5.49
CA TRP A 252 -15.02 -10.14 6.65
C TRP A 252 -16.37 -10.79 6.99
N ASP A 253 -17.16 -11.16 5.98
CA ASP A 253 -18.42 -11.89 6.18
C ASP A 253 -18.18 -13.31 6.71
N SER A 254 -17.20 -14.03 6.15
CA SER A 254 -16.79 -15.35 6.67
C SER A 254 -16.33 -15.28 8.13
N TRP A 255 -15.55 -14.26 8.49
CA TRP A 255 -15.07 -14.07 9.86
C TRP A 255 -16.19 -13.84 10.88
N LYS A 256 -17.18 -13.02 10.50
CA LYS A 256 -18.37 -12.79 11.33
C LYS A 256 -19.20 -14.06 11.53
N LYS A 257 -19.26 -14.92 10.52
CA LYS A 257 -20.02 -16.18 10.57
C LYS A 257 -19.31 -17.27 11.36
N THR A 258 -17.97 -17.26 11.37
CA THR A 258 -17.14 -18.21 12.12
C THR A 258 -16.91 -17.79 13.57
N SER A 259 -17.20 -16.53 13.92
CA SER A 259 -17.09 -16.00 15.29
C SER A 259 -18.40 -16.11 16.07
N SER A 260 -18.31 -16.35 17.38
CA SER A 260 -19.49 -16.22 18.25
C SER A 260 -19.88 -14.74 18.45
N TYR A 261 -21.14 -14.48 18.77
CA TYR A 261 -21.62 -13.11 19.01
C TYR A 261 -20.85 -12.42 20.15
N LYS A 262 -20.53 -13.16 21.22
CA LYS A 262 -19.80 -12.63 22.38
C LYS A 262 -18.36 -12.27 22.00
N ASP A 263 -17.67 -13.14 21.28
CA ASP A 263 -16.29 -12.90 20.87
C ASP A 263 -16.23 -11.70 19.91
N TRP A 264 -17.16 -11.63 18.96
CA TRP A 264 -17.27 -10.49 18.05
C TRP A 264 -17.41 -9.16 18.79
N GLN A 265 -18.26 -9.11 19.82
CA GLN A 265 -18.40 -7.91 20.65
C GLN A 265 -17.10 -7.54 21.39
N MET A 266 -16.36 -8.54 21.89
CA MET A 266 -15.07 -8.31 22.56
C MET A 266 -14.02 -7.75 21.60
N LEU A 267 -13.94 -8.25 20.37
CA LEU A 267 -12.98 -7.76 19.36
C LEU A 267 -13.26 -6.30 18.97
N VAL A 268 -14.54 -5.97 18.77
CA VAL A 268 -14.95 -4.60 18.43
C VAL A 268 -14.69 -3.66 19.62
N ALA A 269 -15.01 -4.10 20.85
CA ALA A 269 -14.73 -3.32 22.06
C ALA A 269 -13.23 -3.05 22.23
N SER A 270 -12.37 -4.04 21.95
CA SER A 270 -10.91 -3.89 22.01
C SER A 270 -10.40 -2.84 21.02
N ALA A 271 -10.88 -2.88 19.77
CA ALA A 271 -10.56 -1.86 18.76
C ALA A 271 -11.02 -0.45 19.18
N LEU A 272 -12.23 -0.33 19.73
CA LEU A 272 -12.77 0.95 20.20
C LEU A 272 -12.01 1.51 21.40
N ASN A 273 -11.60 0.67 22.34
CA ASN A 273 -10.83 1.07 23.51
C ASN A 273 -9.45 1.60 23.10
N ARG A 274 -8.76 0.90 22.18
CA ARG A 274 -7.47 1.34 21.64
C ARG A 274 -7.60 2.66 20.87
N GLY A 275 -8.64 2.80 20.06
CA GLY A 275 -8.94 4.01 19.29
C GLY A 275 -9.44 5.21 20.12
N ARG A 276 -9.78 5.03 21.41
CA ARG A 276 -10.32 6.11 22.25
C ARG A 276 -9.28 7.20 22.54
N ASN A 277 -8.05 6.79 22.80
CA ASN A 277 -6.95 7.70 23.12
C ASN A 277 -6.23 8.19 21.84
N PHE A 278 -6.43 7.50 20.71
CA PHE A 278 -5.79 7.79 19.43
C PHE A 278 -6.83 7.94 18.30
N LYS A 279 -7.21 9.18 17.99
CA LYS A 279 -8.22 9.52 16.96
C LYS A 279 -7.67 9.39 15.53
N HIS A 280 -7.42 8.17 15.09
CA HIS A 280 -6.91 7.91 13.74
C HIS A 280 -7.97 7.27 12.82
N PRO A 281 -7.99 7.61 11.51
CA PRO A 281 -8.95 7.05 10.55
C PRO A 281 -8.91 5.52 10.43
N VAL A 282 -7.78 4.89 10.77
CA VAL A 282 -7.62 3.42 10.73
C VAL A 282 -8.54 2.71 11.74
N PHE A 283 -8.78 3.33 12.90
CA PHE A 283 -9.77 2.85 13.89
C PHE A 283 -11.18 3.39 13.62
N SER A 284 -11.34 4.26 12.61
CA SER A 284 -12.63 4.82 12.22
C SER A 284 -13.28 3.95 11.13
N GLY A 285 -14.30 3.17 11.48
CA GLY A 285 -15.06 2.32 10.55
C GLY A 285 -15.34 0.92 11.10
N GLU A 286 -15.70 -0.01 10.21
CA GLU A 286 -15.81 -1.43 10.55
C GLU A 286 -14.39 -2.02 10.75
N CYS A 287 -13.98 -2.10 12.01
CA CYS A 287 -12.73 -2.71 12.44
C CYS A 287 -12.95 -3.51 13.73
N ALA A 288 -12.10 -4.51 13.94
CA ALA A 288 -12.11 -5.36 15.11
C ALA A 288 -10.66 -5.74 15.43
N MET A 289 -10.31 -5.85 16.71
CA MET A 289 -8.93 -6.06 17.14
C MET A 289 -8.84 -7.37 17.92
N MET A 290 -7.91 -8.22 17.51
CA MET A 290 -7.59 -9.49 18.14
C MET A 290 -6.12 -9.52 18.49
N GLY A 291 -5.80 -9.59 19.78
CA GLY A 291 -4.42 -9.39 20.25
C GLY A 291 -3.86 -8.07 19.72
N ASN A 292 -2.71 -8.14 19.04
CA ASN A 292 -2.04 -7.01 18.44
C ASN A 292 -2.42 -6.77 16.96
N ILE A 293 -3.40 -7.51 16.40
CA ILE A 293 -3.81 -7.38 15.01
C ILE A 293 -5.14 -6.63 14.94
N LEU A 294 -5.10 -5.44 14.32
CA LEU A 294 -6.30 -4.70 13.94
C LEU A 294 -6.77 -5.20 12.57
N VAL A 295 -7.91 -5.88 12.54
CA VAL A 295 -8.55 -6.33 11.30
C VAL A 295 -9.50 -5.26 10.79
N ARG A 296 -9.33 -4.86 9.53
CA ARG A 296 -10.14 -3.84 8.88
C ARG A 296 -10.61 -4.30 7.51
N LYS A 297 -11.90 -4.12 7.24
CA LYS A 297 -12.45 -4.29 5.90
C LYS A 297 -11.99 -3.15 4.99
N TYR A 298 -11.21 -3.44 3.95
CA TYR A 298 -10.85 -2.44 2.96
C TYR A 298 -11.96 -2.28 1.91
N LYS A 299 -12.10 -1.06 1.39
CA LYS A 299 -13.04 -0.74 0.31
C LYS A 299 -12.30 -0.72 -1.01
N GLY A 300 -12.95 -1.20 -2.07
CA GLY A 300 -12.38 -1.23 -3.41
C GLY A 300 -12.22 -2.65 -3.91
N MET A 301 -11.29 -2.80 -4.84
CA MET A 301 -11.08 -4.01 -5.63
C MET A 301 -10.50 -5.16 -4.77
N PRO A 302 -11.25 -6.26 -4.54
CA PRO A 302 -10.70 -7.45 -3.89
C PRO A 302 -9.63 -8.09 -4.77
N ILE A 303 -8.54 -8.55 -4.15
CA ILE A 303 -7.59 -9.44 -4.83
C ILE A 303 -8.14 -10.86 -4.72
N ARG A 304 -8.88 -11.25 -5.75
CA ARG A 304 -9.53 -12.55 -5.87
C ARG A 304 -8.87 -13.39 -6.93
N PHE A 305 -8.70 -14.67 -6.66
CA PHE A 305 -8.34 -15.70 -7.62
C PHE A 305 -9.53 -16.63 -7.78
N ASN A 306 -10.07 -16.74 -8.99
CA ASN A 306 -11.13 -17.70 -9.28
C ASN A 306 -10.54 -19.11 -9.38
N ALA A 307 -11.37 -20.13 -9.16
CA ALA A 307 -10.96 -21.51 -9.36
C ALA A 307 -10.41 -21.72 -10.79
N GLY A 308 -9.24 -22.36 -10.91
CA GLY A 308 -8.54 -22.58 -12.17
C GLY A 308 -7.61 -21.44 -12.61
N SER A 309 -7.62 -20.29 -11.93
CA SER A 309 -6.71 -19.19 -12.25
C SER A 309 -5.28 -19.49 -11.83
N THR A 310 -4.32 -19.04 -12.64
CA THR A 310 -2.89 -19.24 -12.39
C THR A 310 -2.27 -18.02 -11.74
N VAL A 311 -1.56 -18.22 -10.63
CA VAL A 311 -0.97 -17.18 -9.80
C VAL A 311 0.52 -17.46 -9.59
N LYS A 312 1.31 -16.40 -9.60
CA LYS A 312 2.73 -16.43 -9.23
C LYS A 312 2.86 -16.60 -7.71
N VAL A 313 3.59 -17.61 -7.26
CA VAL A 313 3.88 -17.91 -5.85
C VAL A 313 5.39 -18.04 -5.67
N SER A 314 5.92 -17.56 -4.53
CA SER A 314 7.34 -17.64 -4.24
C SER A 314 7.73 -19.03 -3.75
N ASN A 315 8.83 -19.57 -4.29
CA ASN A 315 9.43 -20.81 -3.85
C ASN A 315 10.17 -20.64 -2.52
N ASN A 316 10.34 -21.73 -1.78
CA ASN A 316 11.16 -21.76 -0.57
C ASN A 316 12.66 -21.79 -0.90
N ASP A 317 13.19 -20.70 -1.45
CA ASP A 317 14.62 -20.54 -1.72
C ASP A 317 15.12 -19.17 -1.24
N LYS A 318 16.43 -18.92 -1.34
CA LYS A 318 17.03 -17.67 -0.87
C LYS A 318 16.65 -16.46 -1.72
N LEU A 319 16.47 -16.65 -3.03
CA LEU A 319 16.23 -15.57 -3.97
C LEU A 319 14.74 -15.26 -4.15
N ALA A 320 13.87 -15.99 -3.43
CA ALA A 320 12.43 -15.94 -3.58
C ALA A 320 11.99 -16.14 -5.03
N THR A 321 12.58 -17.12 -5.74
CA THR A 321 12.21 -17.39 -7.14
C THR A 321 10.72 -17.73 -7.26
N VAL A 322 10.15 -17.54 -8.45
CA VAL A 322 8.70 -17.60 -8.64
C VAL A 322 8.32 -18.84 -9.43
N SER A 323 7.29 -19.56 -8.96
CA SER A 323 6.59 -20.60 -9.72
C SER A 323 5.13 -20.22 -9.94
N GLN A 324 4.50 -20.84 -10.93
CA GLN A 324 3.08 -20.68 -11.19
C GLN A 324 2.29 -21.79 -10.48
N LYS A 325 1.24 -21.42 -9.77
CA LYS A 325 0.32 -22.31 -9.07
C LYS A 325 -1.11 -22.01 -9.50
N THR A 326 -1.96 -23.03 -9.48
CA THR A 326 -3.37 -22.91 -9.89
C THR A 326 -4.26 -22.93 -8.66
N ALA A 327 -5.22 -22.02 -8.60
CA ALA A 327 -6.18 -21.94 -7.51
C ALA A 327 -7.16 -23.13 -7.56
N GLY A 328 -7.22 -23.93 -6.49
CA GLY A 328 -8.16 -25.06 -6.36
C GLY A 328 -9.60 -24.62 -6.14
N THR A 329 -9.80 -23.48 -5.48
CA THR A 329 -11.11 -22.86 -5.21
C THR A 329 -11.07 -21.35 -5.47
N THR A 330 -12.18 -20.66 -5.20
CA THR A 330 -12.18 -19.18 -5.21
C THR A 330 -11.54 -18.66 -3.94
N ILE A 331 -10.43 -17.94 -4.08
CA ILE A 331 -9.58 -17.47 -2.98
C ILE A 331 -9.56 -15.94 -2.97
N ASP A 332 -9.79 -15.32 -1.81
CA ASP A 332 -9.51 -13.91 -1.61
C ASP A 332 -8.22 -13.77 -0.77
N ARG A 333 -7.46 -12.73 -1.07
CA ARG A 333 -6.18 -12.43 -0.44
C ARG A 333 -6.29 -11.28 0.56
N ALA A 334 -6.02 -11.55 1.82
CA ALA A 334 -5.85 -10.54 2.86
C ALA A 334 -4.39 -10.10 2.97
N MET A 335 -4.18 -8.87 3.45
CA MET A 335 -2.84 -8.28 3.57
C MET A 335 -2.65 -7.72 4.99
N LEU A 336 -1.75 -8.35 5.74
CA LEU A 336 -1.26 -7.82 7.00
C LEU A 336 -0.11 -6.86 6.72
N MET A 337 -0.24 -5.64 7.21
CA MET A 337 0.73 -4.57 7.07
C MET A 337 1.31 -4.23 8.44
N GLY A 338 2.63 -4.22 8.53
CA GLY A 338 3.39 -3.55 9.58
C GLY A 338 3.99 -2.24 9.06
N GLY A 339 4.97 -1.72 9.78
CA GLY A 339 5.79 -0.58 9.33
C GLY A 339 6.59 -0.91 8.07
N GLN A 340 6.72 0.07 7.17
CA GLN A 340 7.47 -0.04 5.91
C GLN A 340 7.06 -1.25 5.06
N ALA A 341 5.75 -1.44 4.90
CA ALA A 341 5.15 -2.42 4.02
C ALA A 341 5.36 -2.07 2.53
N LEU A 342 5.10 -0.81 2.16
CA LEU A 342 5.23 -0.29 0.81
C LEU A 342 6.04 1.01 0.79
N ALA A 343 6.72 1.25 -0.32
CA ALA A 343 7.31 2.54 -0.64
C ALA A 343 6.48 3.21 -1.74
N THR A 344 6.22 4.51 -1.59
CA THR A 344 5.66 5.36 -2.64
C THR A 344 6.56 6.56 -2.89
N ALA A 345 6.99 6.75 -4.12
CA ALA A 345 7.84 7.86 -4.52
C ALA A 345 7.06 8.86 -5.36
N TRP A 346 7.40 10.14 -5.20
CA TRP A 346 6.80 11.24 -5.94
C TRP A 346 7.86 12.07 -6.65
N GLY A 347 7.68 12.26 -7.96
CA GLY A 347 8.50 13.16 -8.78
C GLY A 347 7.91 14.56 -8.86
N LYS A 348 8.67 15.51 -9.43
CA LYS A 348 8.23 16.89 -9.70
C LYS A 348 7.83 17.10 -11.15
N THR A 349 6.59 17.49 -11.40
CA THR A 349 6.19 18.02 -12.71
C THR A 349 6.88 19.36 -13.03
N GLN A 350 6.76 19.86 -14.26
CA GLN A 350 7.44 21.09 -14.73
C GLN A 350 7.20 22.33 -13.84
N SER A 351 6.10 22.39 -13.09
CA SER A 351 5.77 23.49 -12.17
C SER A 351 6.42 23.37 -10.77
N GLY A 352 7.18 22.30 -10.53
CA GLY A 352 7.80 21.97 -9.26
C GLY A 352 6.86 21.28 -8.26
N ASN A 353 5.61 21.03 -8.64
CA ASN A 353 4.59 20.30 -7.87
C ASN A 353 4.50 18.83 -8.32
N SER A 354 4.00 17.93 -7.47
CA SER A 354 3.80 16.51 -7.83
C SER A 354 2.64 16.27 -8.80
N PHE A 355 1.78 17.29 -9.00
CA PHE A 355 0.66 17.30 -9.94
C PHE A 355 0.74 18.51 -10.86
N SER A 356 0.34 18.32 -12.11
CA SER A 356 0.15 19.38 -13.09
C SER A 356 -1.28 19.33 -13.64
N ILE A 357 -1.91 20.49 -13.80
CA ILE A 357 -3.23 20.59 -14.46
C ILE A 357 -3.09 21.48 -15.70
N VAL A 358 -3.41 20.91 -16.87
CA VAL A 358 -3.39 21.62 -18.13
C VAL A 358 -4.80 21.68 -18.69
N GLU A 359 -5.22 22.89 -19.07
CA GLU A 359 -6.48 23.11 -19.77
C GLU A 359 -6.18 23.63 -21.16
N GLU A 360 -6.65 22.89 -22.15
CA GLU A 360 -6.46 23.20 -23.56
C GLU A 360 -7.81 23.35 -24.26
N LYS A 361 -7.85 24.29 -25.20
CA LYS A 361 -9.00 24.52 -26.06
C LYS A 361 -8.74 23.84 -27.40
N THR A 362 -9.32 22.67 -27.59
CA THR A 362 -9.22 21.88 -28.82
C THR A 362 -10.37 22.23 -29.79
N ASP A 363 -10.30 21.69 -31.01
CA ASP A 363 -11.34 21.87 -32.04
C ASP A 363 -11.63 23.34 -32.36
N ALA A 364 -10.60 24.11 -32.78
CA ALA A 364 -10.69 25.55 -33.04
C ALA A 364 -11.30 26.38 -31.89
N GLY A 365 -11.15 25.90 -30.65
CA GLY A 365 -11.68 26.52 -29.45
C GLY A 365 -13.16 26.25 -29.17
N ASN A 366 -13.73 25.23 -29.81
CA ASN A 366 -15.08 24.74 -29.57
C ASN A 366 -15.14 23.81 -28.35
N ARG A 367 -14.08 23.04 -28.10
CA ARG A 367 -14.00 22.10 -26.97
C ARG A 367 -13.02 22.58 -25.91
N THR A 368 -13.12 22.01 -24.72
CA THR A 368 -12.18 22.27 -23.63
C THR A 368 -11.84 20.97 -22.95
N GLU A 369 -10.58 20.59 -23.04
CA GLU A 369 -10.06 19.37 -22.45
C GLU A 369 -9.22 19.74 -21.24
N ILE A 370 -9.40 18.95 -20.17
CA ILE A 370 -8.71 19.13 -18.90
C ILE A 370 -7.86 17.88 -18.67
N THR A 371 -6.56 18.07 -18.58
CA THR A 371 -5.58 17.00 -18.38
C THR A 371 -4.92 17.15 -17.02
N ILE A 372 -4.93 16.07 -16.24
CA ILE A 372 -4.08 15.94 -15.06
C ILE A 372 -2.84 15.12 -15.42
N GLY A 373 -1.70 15.58 -14.94
CA GLY A 373 -0.43 14.85 -15.00
C GLY A 373 0.13 14.69 -13.60
N TRP A 374 0.74 13.54 -13.33
CA TRP A 374 1.40 13.25 -12.07
C TRP A 374 2.66 12.41 -12.33
N MET A 375 3.56 12.36 -11.35
CA MET A 375 4.69 11.44 -11.38
C MET A 375 4.79 10.68 -10.08
N ASN A 376 4.55 9.38 -10.14
CA ASN A 376 4.57 8.50 -8.99
C ASN A 376 5.14 7.13 -9.33
N GLY A 377 5.49 6.40 -8.27
CA GLY A 377 5.83 4.99 -8.31
C GLY A 377 5.47 4.35 -6.97
N VAL A 378 5.05 3.10 -7.00
CA VAL A 378 4.80 2.29 -5.80
C VAL A 378 5.56 0.98 -5.96
N LYS A 379 6.13 0.47 -4.88
CA LYS A 379 6.78 -0.85 -4.87
C LYS A 379 6.74 -1.44 -3.46
N LYS A 380 6.58 -2.75 -3.40
CA LYS A 380 6.66 -3.51 -2.15
C LYS A 380 8.12 -3.57 -1.68
N ILE A 381 8.34 -3.32 -0.39
CA ILE A 381 9.68 -3.28 0.20
C ILE A 381 10.16 -4.70 0.52
N ARG A 382 11.29 -5.08 -0.05
CA ARG A 382 11.98 -6.36 0.15
C ARG A 382 13.45 -6.12 0.46
N PHE A 383 13.98 -6.89 1.40
CA PHE A 383 15.41 -6.91 1.67
C PHE A 383 15.92 -8.34 1.75
N ALA A 384 17.14 -8.52 1.26
CA ALA A 384 17.93 -9.70 1.57
C ALA A 384 18.45 -9.57 3.01
N ASP A 385 18.27 -10.61 3.81
CA ASP A 385 18.94 -10.72 5.10
C ASP A 385 20.45 -11.00 4.93
N LYS A 386 21.18 -11.06 6.06
CA LYS A 386 22.62 -11.40 6.07
C LYS A 386 22.94 -12.77 5.46
N THR A 387 21.96 -13.68 5.37
CA THR A 387 22.15 -15.02 4.78
C THR A 387 21.90 -15.03 3.26
N GLY A 388 21.48 -13.88 2.71
CA GLY A 388 21.07 -13.68 1.32
C GLY A 388 19.62 -14.08 1.05
N ARG A 389 18.80 -14.37 2.09
CA ARG A 389 17.40 -14.72 1.93
C ARG A 389 16.54 -13.46 1.82
N VAL A 390 15.85 -13.32 0.70
CA VAL A 390 14.96 -12.19 0.41
C VAL A 390 13.64 -12.38 1.15
N ASN A 391 13.25 -11.40 1.96
CA ASN A 391 12.00 -11.39 2.70
C ASN A 391 11.23 -10.08 2.47
N ASP A 392 9.90 -10.17 2.46
CA ASP A 392 9.05 -8.97 2.57
C ASP A 392 9.22 -8.35 3.95
N HIS A 393 9.47 -7.03 3.99
CA HIS A 393 9.86 -6.34 5.21
C HIS A 393 8.68 -6.07 6.16
N GLY A 394 7.57 -5.58 5.59
CA GLY A 394 6.41 -5.11 6.35
C GLY A 394 5.08 -5.73 5.92
N ILE A 395 5.09 -6.78 5.10
CA ILE A 395 3.86 -7.39 4.58
C ILE A 395 3.85 -8.89 4.83
N ILE A 396 2.71 -9.38 5.32
CA ILE A 396 2.32 -10.78 5.28
C ILE A 396 1.01 -10.87 4.49
N VAL A 397 0.88 -11.92 3.70
CA VAL A 397 -0.32 -12.23 2.94
C VAL A 397 -1.00 -13.45 3.54
N LEU A 398 -2.34 -13.42 3.64
CA LEU A 398 -3.16 -14.55 4.07
C LEU A 398 -4.19 -14.85 2.97
N ASP A 399 -4.07 -16.02 2.35
CA ASP A 399 -5.01 -16.51 1.34
C ASP A 399 -6.06 -17.43 1.98
N THR A 400 -7.34 -17.15 1.74
CA THR A 400 -8.44 -17.94 2.29
C THR A 400 -9.53 -18.14 1.26
N ALA A 401 -10.21 -19.28 1.31
CA ALA A 401 -11.35 -19.56 0.45
C ALA A 401 -12.53 -18.63 0.77
N VAL A 402 -13.23 -18.23 -0.30
CA VAL A 402 -14.43 -17.40 -0.22
C VAL A 402 -15.55 -17.94 -1.09
N LYS A 403 -16.78 -17.81 -0.58
CA LYS A 403 -17.98 -18.17 -1.33
C LYS A 403 -18.50 -16.97 -2.09
N LEU A 404 -18.53 -17.07 -3.42
CA LEU A 404 -19.29 -16.19 -4.28
C LEU A 404 -20.76 -16.58 -4.11
N GLY A 405 -21.49 -15.84 -3.29
CA GLY A 405 -22.92 -16.09 -3.11
C GLY A 405 -23.63 -16.12 -4.46
N PHE A 406 -24.48 -17.13 -4.66
CA PHE A 406 -25.42 -17.21 -5.77
C PHE A 406 -26.49 -16.12 -5.64
#